data_AF-A0AAV6CIQ4-F1
#
_entry.id   AF-A0AAV6CIQ4-F1
#
_cell.length_a   1.000
_cell.length_b   1.000
_cell.length_c   1.000
_cell.angle_alpha   90.00
_cell.angle_beta   90.00
_cell.angle_gamma   90.00
#
_symmetry.space_group_name_H-M   'P 1'
#
loop_
_entity.id
_entity.type
_entity.pdbx_description
1 polymer ?
#
loop_
_entity_poly.entity_id
_entity_poly.type
_entity_poly.pdbx_seq_one_letter_code
_entity_poly.pdbx_strand_id
1 'polypeptide(L)'
;MTSYPRTTRKRCFAQYMRGPKRAQKSEHAPEVARLVTIAKQALKAEAKLKSRYLAICEYIRRHQLLPRMVTEALSEAGYPKSRISEIKRVAFVSPEIWAMFKKDLIGFKPLLRRAREVDTGKTDESRQLLQWRRFLATFSAFTMDATPPENYFASNGHNLFVWHESAVKGAKDFTVGHWLVTVKRNEPKKEPKKEAPKAN
;
A
#
# COMPACT_ATOMS: atom_id res chain seq x y z
N MET A 1 11.12 -0.35 -62.79
CA MET A 1 10.87 -1.06 -61.52
C MET A 1 11.96 -2.13 -61.36
N THR A 2 12.97 -1.86 -60.55
CA THR A 2 14.15 -2.73 -60.38
C THR A 2 13.98 -3.61 -59.14
N SER A 3 13.77 -4.90 -59.39
CA SER A 3 13.63 -5.95 -58.38
C SER A 3 15.01 -6.42 -57.93
N TYR A 4 15.38 -6.17 -56.67
CA TYR A 4 16.59 -6.75 -56.08
C TYR A 4 16.29 -8.14 -55.49
N PRO A 5 17.09 -9.18 -55.80
CA PRO A 5 16.92 -10.50 -55.21
C PRO A 5 17.38 -10.50 -53.75
N ARG A 6 16.49 -10.95 -52.84
CA ARG A 6 16.81 -11.26 -51.43
C ARG A 6 17.70 -12.51 -51.36
N THR A 7 19.01 -12.33 -51.49
CA THR A 7 19.97 -13.41 -51.25
C THR A 7 20.20 -13.60 -49.75
N THR A 8 19.97 -14.84 -49.33
CA THR A 8 20.30 -15.53 -48.09
C THR A 8 21.54 -15.01 -47.35
N ARG A 9 21.33 -14.16 -46.34
CA ARG A 9 22.37 -13.69 -45.38
C ARG A 9 22.25 -14.39 -44.01
N LYS A 10 22.04 -15.72 -43.99
CA LYS A 10 21.70 -16.48 -42.76
C LYS A 10 22.72 -17.52 -42.27
N ARG A 11 23.97 -17.55 -42.76
CA ARG A 11 24.92 -18.62 -42.36
C ARG A 11 26.25 -18.24 -41.71
N CYS A 12 26.63 -16.95 -41.60
CA CYS A 12 27.97 -16.62 -41.08
C CYS A 12 28.02 -16.11 -39.63
N PHE A 13 26.90 -15.85 -38.95
CA PHE A 13 26.93 -15.29 -37.59
C PHE A 13 27.07 -16.34 -36.47
N ALA A 14 26.75 -17.61 -36.75
CA ALA A 14 26.79 -18.68 -35.74
C ALA A 14 28.22 -19.13 -35.37
N GLN A 15 29.21 -18.85 -36.23
CA GLN A 15 30.58 -19.32 -36.05
C GLN A 15 31.47 -18.33 -35.29
N TYR A 16 31.16 -17.02 -35.31
CA TYR A 16 31.95 -15.99 -34.63
C TYR A 16 31.63 -15.81 -33.13
N MET A 17 30.55 -16.42 -32.62
CA MET A 17 30.20 -16.38 -31.19
C MET A 17 30.74 -17.57 -30.39
N ARG A 18 31.52 -18.47 -31.01
CA ARG A 18 32.23 -19.57 -30.33
C ARG A 18 33.73 -19.28 -30.32
N GLY A 19 34.12 -18.15 -29.73
CA GLY A 19 35.53 -17.90 -29.39
C GLY A 19 36.08 -19.07 -28.56
N PRO A 20 37.38 -19.40 -28.68
CA PRO A 20 37.99 -20.48 -27.93
C PRO A 20 37.75 -20.21 -26.44
N LYS A 21 36.95 -21.07 -25.80
CA LYS A 21 36.85 -21.14 -24.33
C LYS A 21 38.23 -21.55 -23.85
N ARG A 22 39.13 -20.58 -23.69
CA ARG A 22 40.37 -20.76 -22.97
C ARG A 22 39.94 -21.17 -21.58
N ALA A 23 40.02 -22.47 -21.31
CA ALA A 23 39.95 -23.01 -19.97
C ALA A 23 41.18 -22.49 -19.23
N GLN A 24 41.13 -21.22 -18.82
CA GLN A 24 41.97 -20.75 -17.75
C GLN A 24 41.60 -21.67 -16.58
N LYS A 25 42.46 -22.65 -16.30
CA LYS A 25 42.51 -23.33 -15.01
C LYS A 25 42.76 -22.20 -14.00
N SER A 26 41.68 -21.59 -13.52
CA SER A 26 41.76 -20.53 -12.55
C SER A 26 42.43 -21.14 -11.33
N GLU A 27 43.63 -20.65 -10.98
CA GLU A 27 44.33 -21.03 -9.75
C GLU A 27 43.43 -20.89 -8.52
N HIS A 28 42.37 -20.06 -8.63
CA HIS A 28 41.33 -19.85 -7.63
C HIS A 28 40.16 -20.86 -7.62
N ALA A 29 40.30 -22.01 -8.30
CA ALA A 29 39.26 -23.04 -8.33
C ALA A 29 38.75 -23.47 -6.93
N PRO A 30 39.59 -23.66 -5.89
CA PRO A 30 39.10 -24.06 -4.58
C PRO A 30 38.37 -22.93 -3.82
N GLU A 31 38.80 -21.67 -3.97
CA GLU A 31 38.14 -20.50 -3.35
C GLU A 31 36.76 -20.27 -3.96
N VAL A 32 36.64 -20.38 -5.29
CA VAL A 32 35.35 -20.27 -5.98
C VAL A 32 34.40 -21.38 -5.52
N ALA A 33 34.89 -22.61 -5.36
CA ALA A 33 34.08 -23.72 -4.83
C ALA A 33 33.60 -23.48 -3.38
N ARG A 34 34.45 -22.90 -2.52
CA ARG A 34 34.06 -22.49 -1.16
C ARG A 34 33.01 -21.39 -1.19
N LEU A 35 33.17 -20.37 -2.02
CA LEU A 35 32.20 -19.28 -2.17
C LEU A 35 30.83 -19.80 -2.60
N VAL A 36 30.78 -20.71 -3.58
CA VAL A 36 29.53 -21.35 -4.02
C VAL A 36 28.85 -22.11 -2.87
N THR A 37 29.62 -22.76 -2.02
CA THR A 37 29.11 -23.49 -0.85
C THR A 37 28.50 -22.53 0.19
N ILE A 38 29.20 -21.44 0.51
CA ILE A 38 28.71 -20.40 1.42
C ILE A 38 27.43 -19.75 0.86
N ALA A 39 27.40 -19.42 -0.43
CA ALA A 39 26.22 -18.85 -1.08
C ALA A 39 25.01 -19.80 -0.98
N LYS A 40 25.20 -21.11 -1.19
CA LYS A 40 24.13 -22.11 -1.01
C LYS A 40 23.63 -22.19 0.44
N GLN A 41 24.52 -22.08 1.42
CA GLN A 41 24.13 -22.04 2.84
C GLN A 41 23.34 -20.78 3.17
N ALA A 42 23.76 -19.62 2.67
CA ALA A 42 23.05 -18.35 2.84
C ALA A 42 21.63 -18.41 2.23
N LEU A 43 21.47 -18.96 1.02
CA LEU A 43 20.17 -19.13 0.39
C LEU A 43 19.23 -20.03 1.22
N LYS A 44 19.76 -21.12 1.81
CA LYS A 44 18.98 -21.99 2.71
C LYS A 44 18.55 -21.25 3.99
N ALA A 45 19.43 -20.44 4.57
CA ALA A 45 19.11 -19.65 5.75
C ALA A 45 18.04 -18.57 5.45
N GLU A 46 18.13 -17.91 4.29
CA GLU A 46 17.15 -16.92 3.85
C GLU A 46 15.77 -17.55 3.62
N ALA A 47 15.70 -18.74 3.00
CA ALA A 47 14.44 -19.47 2.83
C ALA A 47 13.78 -19.82 4.18
N LYS A 48 14.57 -20.28 5.16
CA LYS A 48 14.08 -20.53 6.53
C LYS A 48 13.56 -19.24 7.18
N LEU A 49 14.30 -18.14 7.05
CA LEU A 49 13.91 -16.85 7.60
C LEU A 49 12.57 -16.37 7.01
N LYS A 50 12.39 -16.51 5.69
CA LYS A 50 11.14 -16.19 4.99
C LYS A 50 9.96 -16.98 5.55
N SER A 51 10.12 -18.29 5.77
CA SER A 51 9.06 -19.13 6.35
C SER A 51 8.67 -18.71 7.77
N ARG A 52 9.64 -18.25 8.59
CA ARG A 52 9.39 -17.75 9.95
C ARG A 52 8.62 -16.43 9.93
N TYR A 53 8.96 -15.50 9.05
CA TYR A 53 8.19 -14.25 8.89
C TYR A 53 6.76 -14.50 8.45
N LEU A 54 6.54 -15.43 7.51
CA LEU A 54 5.20 -15.83 7.10
C LEU A 54 4.39 -16.36 8.29
N ALA A 55 4.98 -17.26 9.09
CA ALA A 55 4.34 -17.83 10.26
C ALA A 55 3.95 -16.77 11.30
N ILE A 56 4.83 -15.80 11.58
CA ILE A 56 4.52 -14.67 12.49
C ILE A 56 3.34 -13.86 11.96
N CYS A 57 3.36 -13.49 10.68
CA CYS A 57 2.29 -12.69 10.10
C CYS A 57 0.95 -13.45 10.05
N GLU A 58 0.98 -14.76 9.78
CA GLU A 58 -0.21 -15.62 9.81
C GLU A 58 -0.78 -15.74 11.23
N TYR A 59 0.07 -15.87 12.25
CA TYR A 59 -0.35 -15.90 13.66
C TYR A 59 -1.04 -14.60 14.07
N ILE A 60 -0.45 -13.44 13.72
CA ILE A 60 -1.03 -12.11 14.00
C ILE A 60 -2.43 -11.99 13.37
N ARG A 61 -2.58 -12.42 12.11
CA ARG A 61 -3.87 -12.33 11.39
C ARG A 61 -4.91 -13.32 11.92
N ARG A 62 -4.51 -14.55 12.25
CA ARG A 62 -5.40 -15.58 12.80
C ARG A 62 -6.00 -15.14 14.14
N HIS A 63 -5.21 -14.50 15.00
CA HIS A 63 -5.64 -14.05 16.32
C HIS A 63 -6.09 -12.59 16.36
N GLN A 64 -6.15 -11.91 15.21
CA GLN A 64 -6.58 -10.52 15.08
C GLN A 64 -5.89 -9.57 16.10
N LEU A 65 -4.59 -9.78 16.34
CA LEU A 65 -3.87 -9.02 17.36
C LEU A 65 -3.84 -7.53 17.03
N LEU A 66 -4.00 -6.68 18.03
CA LEU A 66 -3.90 -5.23 17.85
C LEU A 66 -2.44 -4.81 17.58
N PRO A 67 -2.20 -3.76 16.76
CA PRO A 67 -0.84 -3.30 16.43
C PRO A 67 0.05 -2.95 17.64
N ARG A 68 -0.56 -2.56 18.77
CA ARG A 68 0.13 -2.29 20.04
C ARG A 68 0.65 -3.58 20.67
N MET A 69 -0.21 -4.58 20.85
CA MET A 69 0.14 -5.90 21.39
C MET A 69 1.25 -6.58 20.57
N VAL A 70 1.19 -6.48 19.24
CA VAL A 70 2.26 -7.01 18.36
C VAL A 70 3.60 -6.32 18.61
N THR A 71 3.59 -5.03 18.93
CA THR A 71 4.81 -4.27 19.20
C THR A 71 5.42 -4.68 20.54
N GLU A 72 4.58 -4.81 21.58
CA GLU A 72 4.98 -5.25 22.92
C GLU A 72 5.56 -6.67 22.87
N ALA A 73 4.84 -7.64 22.30
CA ALA A 73 5.28 -9.03 22.23
C ALA A 73 6.57 -9.22 21.41
N LEU A 74 6.71 -8.55 20.25
CA LEU A 74 7.93 -8.66 19.45
C LEU A 74 9.12 -7.91 20.08
N SER A 75 8.86 -6.81 20.80
CA SER A 75 9.89 -6.08 21.53
C SER A 75 10.43 -6.91 22.69
N GLU A 76 9.55 -7.61 23.42
CA GLU A 76 9.93 -8.54 24.49
C GLU A 76 10.76 -9.71 23.96
N ALA A 77 10.44 -10.20 22.76
CA ALA A 77 11.25 -11.21 22.05
C ALA A 77 12.58 -10.66 21.47
N GLY A 78 12.92 -9.38 21.70
CA GLY A 78 14.19 -8.78 21.29
C GLY A 78 14.26 -8.34 19.82
N TYR A 79 13.13 -8.20 19.12
CA TYR A 79 13.16 -7.71 17.73
C TYR A 79 13.49 -6.21 17.66
N PRO A 80 14.29 -5.77 16.68
CA PRO A 80 14.55 -4.35 16.49
C PRO A 80 13.30 -3.62 15.99
N LYS A 81 13.11 -2.36 16.44
CA LYS A 81 11.94 -1.52 16.08
C LYS A 81 11.69 -1.44 14.57
N SER A 82 12.75 -1.39 13.77
CA SER A 82 12.67 -1.40 12.31
C SER A 82 11.96 -2.65 11.79
N ARG A 83 12.34 -3.83 12.28
CA ARG A 83 11.73 -5.11 11.86
C ARG A 83 10.30 -5.24 12.35
N ILE A 84 10.01 -4.79 13.57
CA ILE A 84 8.64 -4.76 14.10
C ILE A 84 7.73 -3.94 13.18
N SER A 85 8.19 -2.77 12.72
CA SER A 85 7.44 -1.92 11.78
C SER A 85 7.17 -2.62 10.45
N GLU A 86 8.14 -3.35 9.91
CA GLU A 86 7.97 -4.12 8.67
C GLU A 86 6.97 -5.27 8.84
N ILE A 87 7.09 -6.06 9.90
CA ILE A 87 6.18 -7.18 10.20
C ILE A 87 4.76 -6.65 10.33
N LYS A 88 4.55 -5.54 11.07
CA LYS A 88 3.23 -4.93 11.21
C LYS A 88 2.66 -4.53 9.84
N ARG A 89 3.40 -3.77 9.04
CA ARG A 89 2.91 -3.35 7.71
C ARG A 89 2.48 -4.53 6.85
N VAL A 90 3.27 -5.60 6.84
CA VAL A 90 2.98 -6.82 6.08
C VAL A 90 1.79 -7.59 6.66
N ALA A 91 1.70 -7.74 7.98
CA ALA A 91 0.61 -8.48 8.63
C ALA A 91 -0.76 -7.80 8.45
N PHE A 92 -0.81 -6.47 8.38
CA PHE A 92 -2.03 -5.68 8.26
C PHE A 92 -2.36 -5.22 6.83
N VAL A 93 -1.74 -5.79 5.79
CA VAL A 93 -2.16 -5.53 4.39
C VAL A 93 -3.57 -6.07 4.10
N SER A 94 -4.14 -5.64 2.98
CA SER A 94 -5.46 -6.10 2.54
C SER A 94 -5.47 -7.62 2.26
N PRO A 95 -6.63 -8.29 2.38
CA PRO A 95 -6.74 -9.74 2.18
C PRO A 95 -6.24 -10.22 0.81
N GLU A 96 -6.44 -9.42 -0.24
CA GLU A 96 -6.04 -9.74 -1.62
C GLU A 96 -4.51 -9.79 -1.73
N ILE A 97 -3.84 -8.78 -1.19
CA ILE A 97 -2.38 -8.69 -1.16
C ILE A 97 -1.80 -9.81 -0.29
N TRP A 98 -2.43 -10.08 0.86
CA TRP A 98 -2.03 -11.18 1.74
C TRP A 98 -2.13 -12.55 1.06
N ALA A 99 -3.19 -12.80 0.28
CA ALA A 99 -3.34 -14.05 -0.46
C ALA A 99 -2.21 -14.28 -1.46
N MET A 100 -1.70 -13.22 -2.11
CA MET A 100 -0.54 -13.30 -3.00
C MET A 100 0.73 -13.69 -2.25
N PHE A 101 0.94 -13.14 -1.05
CA PHE A 101 2.08 -13.48 -0.20
C PHE A 101 2.03 -14.94 0.28
N LYS A 102 0.85 -15.42 0.70
CA LYS A 102 0.66 -16.80 1.18
C LYS A 102 0.89 -17.84 0.08
N LYS A 103 0.57 -17.51 -1.18
CA LYS A 103 0.84 -18.36 -2.36
C LYS A 103 2.28 -18.29 -2.86
N ASP A 104 3.15 -17.57 -2.15
CA ASP A 104 4.53 -17.27 -2.53
C ASP A 104 4.71 -16.59 -3.89
N LEU A 105 3.68 -15.86 -4.35
CA LEU A 105 3.72 -15.12 -5.63
C LEU A 105 4.52 -13.81 -5.51
N ILE A 106 4.64 -13.27 -4.29
CA ILE A 106 5.33 -12.02 -4.00
C ILE A 106 6.24 -12.25 -2.79
N GLY A 107 7.51 -11.84 -2.88
CA GLY A 107 8.44 -11.88 -1.74
C GLY A 107 8.16 -10.81 -0.67
N PHE A 108 8.77 -10.95 0.51
CA PHE A 108 8.56 -10.03 1.64
C PHE A 108 8.93 -8.57 1.33
N LYS A 109 10.06 -8.32 0.66
CA LYS A 109 10.52 -6.96 0.31
C LYS A 109 9.58 -6.27 -0.71
N PRO A 110 9.22 -6.88 -1.86
CA PRO A 110 8.24 -6.29 -2.77
C PRO A 110 6.89 -6.02 -2.11
N LEU A 111 6.42 -6.94 -1.26
CA LEU A 111 5.19 -6.78 -0.50
C LEU A 111 5.26 -5.58 0.45
N LEU A 112 6.36 -5.44 1.19
CA LEU A 112 6.60 -4.30 2.06
C LEU A 112 6.62 -2.98 1.28
N ARG A 113 7.21 -2.96 0.08
CA ARG A 113 7.18 -1.77 -0.80
C ARG A 113 5.75 -1.42 -1.19
N ARG A 114 4.96 -2.40 -1.61
CA ARG A 114 3.54 -2.21 -1.95
C ARG A 114 2.71 -1.74 -0.75
N ALA A 115 2.98 -2.28 0.45
CA ALA A 115 2.34 -1.84 1.68
C ALA A 115 2.67 -0.36 1.99
N ARG A 116 3.93 0.06 1.76
CA ARG A 116 4.33 1.47 1.91
C ARG A 116 3.65 2.36 0.87
N GLU A 117 3.57 1.92 -0.39
CA GLU A 117 2.88 2.64 -1.47
C GLU A 117 1.40 2.86 -1.14
N VAL A 118 0.73 1.88 -0.54
CA VAL A 118 -0.66 2.00 -0.06
C VAL A 118 -0.75 3.01 1.10
N ASP A 119 0.21 3.02 2.01
CA ASP A 119 0.24 3.99 3.11
C ASP A 119 0.47 5.42 2.61
N THR A 120 1.27 5.60 1.54
CA THR A 120 1.52 6.91 0.92
C THR A 120 0.43 7.35 -0.05
N GLY A 121 -0.23 6.40 -0.71
CA GLY A 121 -1.32 6.63 -1.68
C GLY A 121 -2.68 6.84 -1.03
N LYS A 122 -2.80 6.59 0.28
CA LYS A 122 -3.85 7.19 1.11
C LYS A 122 -3.56 8.68 1.25
N THR A 123 -3.98 9.40 0.22
CA THR A 123 -4.22 10.85 0.21
C THR A 123 -4.79 11.32 1.54
N ASP A 124 -4.44 12.55 1.92
CA ASP A 124 -4.87 13.23 3.13
C ASP A 124 -6.36 13.07 3.46
N GLU A 125 -7.25 12.85 2.49
CA GLU A 125 -8.67 12.57 2.70
C GLU A 125 -8.96 11.37 3.60
N SER A 126 -8.25 10.24 3.45
CA SER A 126 -8.49 9.08 4.34
C SER A 126 -8.00 9.33 5.76
N ARG A 127 -6.94 10.15 5.92
CA ARG A 127 -6.46 10.61 7.24
C ARG A 127 -7.39 11.66 7.84
N GLN A 128 -7.89 12.59 7.04
CA GLN A 128 -8.88 13.59 7.43
C GLN A 128 -10.20 12.94 7.82
N LEU A 129 -10.68 11.92 7.10
CA LEU A 129 -11.89 11.17 7.45
C LEU A 129 -11.72 10.34 8.73
N LEU A 130 -10.55 9.74 8.97
CA LEU A 130 -10.24 9.05 10.23
C LEU A 130 -10.06 10.03 11.40
N GLN A 131 -9.44 11.19 11.17
CA GLN A 131 -9.39 12.29 12.14
C GLN A 131 -10.79 12.82 12.45
N TRP A 132 -11.62 13.05 11.43
CA TRP A 132 -13.01 13.49 11.58
C TRP A 132 -13.85 12.47 12.33
N ARG A 133 -13.72 11.16 12.05
CA ARG A 133 -14.41 10.12 12.80
C ARG A 133 -13.97 10.03 14.25
N ARG A 134 -12.67 10.18 14.53
CA ARG A 134 -12.17 10.26 15.91
C ARG A 134 -12.65 11.51 16.62
N PHE A 135 -12.62 12.65 15.94
CA PHE A 135 -13.16 13.91 16.45
C PHE A 135 -14.64 13.77 16.81
N LEU A 136 -15.47 13.23 15.90
CA LEU A 136 -16.90 13.01 16.15
C LEU A 136 -17.17 12.01 17.29
N ALA A 137 -16.38 10.95 17.42
CA ALA A 137 -16.53 10.00 18.53
C ALA A 137 -16.17 10.62 19.89
N THR A 138 -15.16 11.47 19.94
CA THR A 138 -14.83 12.24 21.14
C THR A 138 -15.87 13.33 21.40
N PHE A 139 -16.39 13.98 20.35
CA PHE A 139 -17.40 15.02 20.45
C PHE A 139 -18.75 14.47 20.91
N SER A 140 -19.16 13.28 20.45
CA SER A 140 -20.37 12.61 20.94
C SER A 140 -20.27 12.17 22.40
N ALA A 141 -19.05 11.91 22.90
CA ALA A 141 -18.81 11.64 24.32
C ALA A 141 -18.89 12.91 25.18
N PHE A 142 -18.79 14.10 24.57
CA PHE A 142 -18.87 15.39 25.26
C PHE A 142 -20.30 15.97 25.30
N THR A 143 -21.24 15.47 24.49
CA THR A 143 -22.63 15.94 24.45
C THR A 143 -23.59 15.18 25.37
N MET A 144 -23.11 14.38 26.33
CA MET A 144 -23.98 13.53 27.17
C MET A 144 -24.68 14.23 28.34
N ASP A 145 -24.55 15.55 28.54
CA ASP A 145 -25.32 16.30 29.54
C ASP A 145 -26.25 17.38 28.96
N ALA A 146 -26.42 17.45 27.64
CA ALA A 146 -27.48 18.25 27.05
C ALA A 146 -28.78 17.43 27.07
N THR A 147 -29.51 17.48 28.19
CA THR A 147 -30.91 17.04 28.22
C THR A 147 -31.66 17.71 27.05
N PRO A 148 -32.19 16.94 26.09
CA PRO A 148 -32.94 17.52 25.00
C PRO A 148 -34.15 18.28 25.57
N PRO A 149 -34.46 19.49 25.07
CA PRO A 149 -35.66 20.20 25.52
C PRO A 149 -36.88 19.33 25.25
N GLU A 150 -37.72 19.20 26.27
CA GLU A 150 -38.84 18.25 26.45
C GLU A 150 -39.95 18.28 25.36
N ASN A 151 -39.78 19.03 24.28
CA ASN A 151 -40.83 19.34 23.30
C ASN A 151 -40.67 18.63 21.94
N TYR A 152 -39.85 17.58 21.82
CA TYR A 152 -39.75 16.78 20.59
C TYR A 152 -40.39 15.40 20.72
N PHE A 153 -41.68 15.38 21.09
CA PHE A 153 -42.55 14.24 20.88
C PHE A 153 -43.94 14.73 20.46
N ALA A 154 -44.25 14.64 19.17
CA ALA A 154 -45.59 14.29 18.69
C ALA A 154 -45.59 14.01 17.17
N SER A 155 -45.99 12.78 16.84
CA SER A 155 -46.77 12.38 15.67
C SER A 155 -46.23 12.70 14.27
N ASN A 156 -45.66 11.69 13.61
CA ASN A 156 -46.46 10.88 12.68
C ASN A 156 -45.70 9.63 12.23
N GLY A 157 -46.41 8.51 12.24
CA GLY A 157 -45.91 7.20 11.85
C GLY A 157 -45.56 7.11 10.37
N HIS A 158 -44.75 6.09 10.08
CA HIS A 158 -44.25 5.69 8.76
C HIS A 158 -43.24 6.66 8.11
N ASN A 159 -41.96 6.25 8.10
CA ASN A 159 -41.30 5.95 6.83
C ASN A 159 -39.97 5.21 6.99
N LEU A 160 -39.91 4.07 6.31
CA LEU A 160 -38.76 3.54 5.59
C LEU A 160 -37.66 4.60 5.34
N PHE A 161 -36.47 4.41 5.92
CA PHE A 161 -35.27 5.11 5.46
C PHE A 161 -34.82 4.48 4.14
N VAL A 162 -35.48 4.88 3.04
CA VAL A 162 -34.94 4.70 1.69
C VAL A 162 -33.89 5.79 1.50
N TRP A 163 -32.62 5.39 1.46
CA TRP A 163 -31.53 6.25 1.03
C TRP A 163 -31.68 6.45 -0.48
N HIS A 164 -32.39 7.51 -0.88
CA HIS A 164 -32.52 7.87 -2.30
C HIS A 164 -31.22 8.58 -2.73
N GLU A 165 -30.30 7.81 -3.31
CA GLU A 165 -29.20 8.32 -4.12
C GLU A 165 -29.80 8.90 -5.42
N SER A 166 -30.26 10.15 -5.37
CA SER A 166 -30.67 10.86 -6.57
C SER A 166 -30.22 12.29 -6.53
N ALA A 167 -29.17 12.52 -7.32
CA ALA A 167 -28.93 13.72 -8.10
C ALA A 167 -29.10 15.06 -7.38
N VAL A 168 -27.99 15.59 -6.85
CA VAL A 168 -27.85 17.04 -6.67
C VAL A 168 -26.53 17.50 -7.30
N LYS A 169 -26.49 17.49 -8.64
CA LYS A 169 -25.65 18.42 -9.38
C LYS A 169 -26.33 19.79 -9.33
N GLY A 170 -26.09 20.60 -8.30
CA GLY A 170 -26.45 22.02 -8.35
C GLY A 170 -26.80 22.74 -7.05
N ALA A 171 -27.16 22.07 -5.97
CA ALA A 171 -27.50 22.79 -4.73
C ALA A 171 -26.24 23.36 -4.06
N LYS A 172 -26.29 24.66 -3.74
CA LYS A 172 -25.24 25.36 -2.99
C LYS A 172 -25.39 25.21 -1.48
N ASP A 173 -26.58 24.85 -1.00
CA ASP A 173 -26.89 24.69 0.42
C ASP A 173 -27.77 23.46 0.64
N PHE A 174 -27.49 22.71 1.71
CA PHE A 174 -28.38 21.65 2.21
C PHE A 174 -28.47 21.74 3.73
N THR A 175 -29.69 21.60 4.25
CA THR A 175 -29.99 21.66 5.68
C THR A 175 -30.01 20.26 6.29
N VAL A 176 -29.19 20.04 7.31
CA VAL A 176 -29.25 18.85 8.17
C VAL A 176 -29.74 19.30 9.55
N GLY A 177 -31.05 19.21 9.78
CA GLY A 177 -31.67 19.71 11.01
C GLY A 177 -31.66 21.24 11.14
N HIS A 178 -31.64 21.76 12.39
CA HIS A 178 -31.70 23.20 12.70
C HIS A 178 -30.40 23.98 12.42
N TRP A 179 -29.39 23.34 11.84
CA TRP A 179 -28.09 23.94 11.56
C TRP A 179 -27.93 24.16 10.05
N LEU A 180 -27.76 25.43 9.66
CA LEU A 180 -27.44 25.82 8.30
C LEU A 180 -25.95 25.56 8.03
N VAL A 181 -25.62 24.49 7.33
CA VAL A 181 -24.25 24.18 6.93
C VAL A 181 -24.00 24.77 5.55
N THR A 182 -23.29 25.90 5.50
CA THR A 182 -22.85 26.52 4.24
C THR A 182 -21.55 25.87 3.78
N VAL A 183 -21.60 25.12 2.67
CA VAL A 183 -20.41 24.53 2.05
C VAL A 183 -19.72 25.60 1.22
N LYS A 184 -18.68 26.22 1.79
CA LYS A 184 -17.81 27.15 1.05
C LYS A 184 -17.08 26.37 -0.05
N ARG A 185 -17.55 26.47 -1.29
CA ARG A 185 -16.83 25.92 -2.46
C ARG A 185 -15.44 26.55 -2.49
N ASN A 186 -14.40 25.74 -2.36
CA ASN A 186 -13.05 26.14 -2.72
C ASN A 186 -13.04 26.39 -4.23
N GLU A 187 -13.14 27.65 -4.63
CA GLU A 187 -12.91 28.04 -6.00
C GLU A 187 -11.45 27.71 -6.36
N PRO A 188 -11.20 27.06 -7.51
CA PRO A 188 -9.84 26.78 -7.94
C PRO A 188 -9.11 28.12 -8.08
N LYS A 189 -8.03 28.29 -7.31
CA LYS A 189 -7.11 29.43 -7.44
C LYS A 189 -6.74 29.55 -8.92
N LYS A 190 -7.21 30.62 -9.57
CA LYS A 190 -6.74 31.00 -10.91
C LYS A 190 -5.23 31.13 -10.85
N GLU A 191 -4.52 30.20 -11.48
CA GLU A 191 -3.07 30.31 -11.64
C GLU A 191 -2.78 31.59 -12.43
N PRO A 192 -1.79 32.39 -12.01
CA PRO A 192 -1.40 33.58 -12.74
C PRO A 192 -0.90 33.16 -14.13
N LYS A 193 -1.53 33.69 -15.18
CA LYS A 193 -1.07 33.56 -16.56
C LYS A 193 0.38 34.06 -16.62
N LYS A 194 1.32 33.16 -16.91
CA LYS A 194 2.69 33.53 -17.26
C LYS A 194 2.65 34.36 -18.53
N GLU A 195 2.96 35.64 -18.43
CA GLU A 195 3.24 36.48 -19.58
C GLU A 195 4.50 35.96 -20.29
N ALA A 196 4.40 35.80 -21.60
CA ALA A 196 5.52 35.36 -22.42
C ALA A 196 6.61 36.44 -22.43
N PRO A 197 7.90 36.05 -22.35
CA PRO A 197 8.99 37.00 -22.43
C PRO A 197 9.00 37.68 -23.80
N LYS A 198 8.99 39.02 -23.79
CA LYS A 198 9.20 39.84 -25.00
C LYS A 198 10.64 39.63 -25.47
N ALA A 199 10.80 39.19 -26.72
CA ALA A 199 12.09 39.16 -27.39
C ALA A 199 12.50 40.61 -27.73
N ASN A 200 13.73 40.98 -27.34
CA ASN A 200 14.45 42.15 -27.85
C ASN A 200 15.28 41.72 -29.06
#